data_AF-A0A345CPN7-F1
#
_entry.id   AF-A0A345CPN7-F1
#
_cell.length_a   1.000
_cell.length_b   1.000
_cell.length_c   1.000
_cell.angle_alpha   90.00
_cell.angle_beta   90.00
_cell.angle_gamma   90.00
#
_symmetry.space_group_name_H-M   'P 1'
#
loop_
_entity.id
_entity.type
_entity.pdbx_description
1 polymer ?
#
loop_
_entity_poly.entity_id
_entity_poly.type
_entity_poly.pdbx_seq_one_letter_code
_entity_poly.pdbx_strand_id
1 'polypeptide(L)'
;MSLELVIKENTEVMRQLIAAMQSGKTFTPDAPPQPKTDSTSVKKEERKGPFWWKSLDGLKTGVADDTTALKAIIDANAGIEITKVEYLQFQEKPEKEAPDIESLDIRIITALANMFGEDARNLTPEQVEKARAYENGNKRDQFTDALNLALIDCKAVKNTTRAVLLDLCIVMLTHWSAMDTIDERRAFAELYIKTPYNKRADLIPQKAEPEATPEPETTEPEQDTAALFEQARTLVMKLTTGGYRNEAVEILNKFGAQKLGQVPQENLADVVMLAEQALAEG
;
A
#
# COMPACT_ATOMS: atom_id res chain seq x y z
N MET A 1 -68.02 6.86 0.78
CA MET A 1 -67.80 7.15 -0.66
C MET A 1 -67.02 6.00 -1.26
N SER A 2 -67.44 5.50 -2.43
CA SER A 2 -66.75 4.37 -3.10
C SER A 2 -65.41 4.84 -3.65
N LEU A 3 -64.39 3.98 -3.57
CA LEU A 3 -63.01 4.26 -4.02
C LEU A 3 -62.97 4.63 -5.52
N GLU A 4 -63.90 4.08 -6.31
CA GLU A 4 -64.09 4.40 -7.72
C GLU A 4 -64.52 5.85 -7.96
N LEU A 5 -65.32 6.43 -7.06
CA LEU A 5 -65.78 7.82 -7.17
C LEU A 5 -64.60 8.78 -6.99
N VAL A 6 -63.74 8.48 -6.01
CA VAL A 6 -62.54 9.28 -5.70
C VAL A 6 -61.51 9.20 -6.83
N ILE A 7 -61.32 8.02 -7.42
CA ILE A 7 -60.43 7.84 -8.58
C ILE A 7 -60.96 8.63 -9.78
N LYS A 8 -62.28 8.61 -10.01
CA LYS A 8 -62.90 9.34 -11.12
C LYS A 8 -62.77 10.85 -10.96
N GLU A 9 -63.00 11.37 -9.77
CA GLU A 9 -62.84 12.81 -9.47
C GLU A 9 -61.39 13.26 -9.61
N ASN A 10 -60.42 12.50 -9.08
CA ASN A 10 -59.00 12.83 -9.21
C ASN A 10 -58.53 12.79 -10.67
N THR A 11 -59.02 11.84 -11.46
CA THR A 11 -58.70 11.73 -12.89
C THR A 11 -59.22 12.94 -13.66
N GLU A 12 -60.39 13.45 -13.29
CA GLU A 12 -60.99 14.63 -13.93
C GLU A 12 -60.24 15.92 -13.58
N VAL A 13 -59.86 16.10 -12.31
CA VAL A 13 -59.02 17.25 -11.88
C VAL A 13 -57.68 17.25 -12.61
N MET A 14 -57.06 16.09 -12.80
CA MET A 14 -55.81 15.96 -13.56
C MET A 14 -55.98 16.33 -15.04
N ARG A 15 -57.11 15.95 -15.67
CA ARG A 15 -57.43 16.36 -17.05
C ARG A 15 -57.58 17.87 -17.18
N GLN A 16 -58.27 18.50 -16.22
CA GLN A 16 -58.47 19.95 -16.22
C GLN A 16 -57.15 20.71 -16.00
N LEU A 17 -56.24 20.19 -15.16
CA LEU A 17 -54.91 20.77 -14.97
C LEU A 17 -54.07 20.69 -16.25
N ILE A 18 -54.08 19.54 -16.94
CA ILE A 18 -53.38 19.37 -18.22
C ILE A 18 -53.91 20.35 -19.27
N ALA A 19 -55.24 20.51 -19.38
CA ALA A 19 -55.86 21.45 -20.30
C ALA A 19 -55.52 22.92 -19.96
N ALA A 20 -55.45 23.28 -18.68
CA ALA A 20 -55.03 24.61 -18.24
C ALA A 20 -53.56 24.90 -18.58
N MET A 21 -52.67 23.91 -18.36
CA MET A 21 -51.24 24.02 -18.72
C MET A 21 -51.04 24.19 -20.22
N GLN A 22 -51.82 23.49 -21.06
CA GLN A 22 -51.73 23.59 -22.51
C GLN A 22 -52.29 24.91 -23.07
N SER A 23 -53.23 25.54 -22.37
CA SER A 23 -53.85 26.79 -22.80
C SER A 23 -53.20 28.05 -22.20
N GLY A 24 -52.17 27.90 -21.35
CA GLY A 24 -51.45 29.01 -20.72
C GLY A 24 -52.28 29.83 -19.72
N LYS A 25 -53.43 29.30 -19.27
CA LYS A 25 -54.33 29.96 -18.30
C LYS A 25 -54.07 29.44 -16.88
N THR A 26 -54.21 30.31 -15.89
CA THR A 26 -54.19 29.92 -14.47
C THR A 26 -55.30 28.92 -14.18
N PHE A 27 -54.94 27.76 -13.63
CA PHE A 27 -55.89 26.72 -13.24
C PHE A 27 -56.72 27.19 -12.04
N THR A 28 -58.04 27.26 -12.22
CA THR A 28 -59.03 27.41 -11.15
C THR A 28 -59.98 26.22 -11.22
N PRO A 29 -59.97 25.29 -10.25
CA PRO A 29 -60.90 24.16 -10.24
C PRO A 29 -62.34 24.67 -10.01
N ASP A 30 -63.29 24.14 -10.78
CA ASP A 30 -64.73 24.54 -10.72
C ASP A 30 -65.42 24.13 -9.40
N ALA A 31 -64.80 23.25 -8.61
CA ALA A 31 -65.27 22.88 -7.29
C ALA A 31 -64.26 23.33 -6.22
N PRO A 32 -64.67 24.10 -5.19
CA PRO A 32 -63.79 24.38 -4.06
C PRO A 32 -63.36 23.05 -3.42
N PRO A 33 -62.10 22.92 -2.97
CA PRO A 33 -61.65 21.72 -2.30
C PRO A 33 -62.58 21.48 -1.11
N GLN A 34 -63.37 20.41 -1.15
CA GLN A 34 -64.14 20.02 0.02
C GLN A 34 -63.11 19.64 1.09
N PRO A 35 -63.05 20.35 2.24
CA PRO A 35 -62.26 19.88 3.36
C PRO A 35 -62.78 18.49 3.69
N LYS A 36 -61.88 17.51 3.73
CA LYS A 36 -62.20 16.17 4.19
C LYS A 36 -62.95 16.33 5.52
N THR A 37 -64.21 15.94 5.52
CA THR A 37 -65.02 15.89 6.73
C THR A 37 -64.25 15.12 7.78
N ASP A 38 -64.08 15.77 8.94
CA ASP A 38 -63.46 15.22 10.15
C ASP A 38 -64.06 13.84 10.44
N SER A 39 -63.35 12.81 10.00
CA SER A 39 -63.58 11.44 10.43
C SER A 39 -62.71 11.22 11.66
N THR A 40 -63.33 11.46 12.80
CA THR A 40 -63.17 10.76 14.08
C THR A 40 -61.93 9.83 14.13
N SER A 41 -60.88 10.28 14.82
CA SER A 41 -59.84 9.44 15.44
C SER A 41 -59.43 8.16 14.69
N VAL A 42 -58.80 8.29 13.52
CA VAL A 42 -58.01 7.20 12.95
C VAL A 42 -56.60 7.32 13.49
N LYS A 43 -56.18 6.33 14.30
CA LYS A 43 -54.78 6.16 14.72
C LYS A 43 -53.89 6.38 13.50
N LYS A 44 -52.89 7.26 13.60
CA LYS A 44 -51.87 7.48 12.56
C LYS A 44 -51.29 6.10 12.23
N GLU A 45 -51.74 5.48 11.14
CA GLU A 45 -51.25 4.17 10.75
C GLU A 45 -49.76 4.35 10.49
N GLU A 46 -48.95 3.67 11.30
CA GLU A 46 -47.50 3.68 11.14
C GLU A 46 -47.18 3.19 9.74
N ARG A 47 -46.26 3.89 9.08
CA ARG A 47 -45.80 3.51 7.74
C ARG A 47 -45.36 2.04 7.82
N LYS A 48 -45.95 1.20 6.97
CA LYS A 48 -45.62 -0.23 6.92
C LYS A 48 -44.48 -0.44 5.92
N GLY A 49 -43.44 -1.14 6.35
CA GLY A 49 -42.23 -1.43 5.58
C GLY A 49 -42.47 -2.43 4.45
N PRO A 50 -41.44 -2.74 3.65
CA PRO A 50 -40.02 -2.59 3.97
C PRO A 50 -39.45 -1.18 3.78
N PHE A 51 -38.50 -0.80 4.63
CA PHE A 51 -37.71 0.44 4.53
C PHE A 51 -36.27 0.11 4.20
N TRP A 52 -35.71 0.76 3.18
CA TRP A 52 -34.33 0.58 2.78
C TRP A 52 -33.46 1.63 3.45
N TRP A 53 -32.26 1.22 3.87
CA TRP A 53 -31.31 2.14 4.49
C TRP A 53 -29.89 1.83 4.01
N LYS A 54 -29.00 2.83 4.14
CA LYS A 54 -27.56 2.66 3.99
C LYS A 54 -26.82 3.20 5.21
N SER A 55 -25.67 2.61 5.50
CA SER A 55 -24.75 3.09 6.52
C SER A 55 -24.19 4.46 6.16
N LEU A 56 -23.78 5.24 7.17
CA LEU A 56 -23.22 6.59 6.98
C LEU A 56 -21.91 6.58 6.17
N ASP A 57 -21.13 5.51 6.26
CA ASP A 57 -19.93 5.27 5.44
C ASP A 57 -20.27 4.90 3.97
N GLY A 58 -21.54 4.62 3.67
CA GLY A 58 -22.01 4.18 2.36
C GLY A 58 -21.57 2.77 1.97
N LEU A 59 -20.98 2.00 2.88
CA LEU A 59 -20.41 0.68 2.60
C LEU A 59 -21.42 -0.45 2.80
N LYS A 60 -22.47 -0.23 3.60
CA LYS A 60 -23.49 -1.23 3.92
C LYS A 60 -24.88 -0.73 3.55
N THR A 61 -25.73 -1.65 3.09
CA THR A 61 -27.15 -1.42 2.91
C THR A 61 -27.97 -2.47 3.64
N GLY A 62 -29.21 -2.16 3.97
CA GLY A 62 -30.10 -3.09 4.65
C GLY A 62 -31.57 -2.76 4.46
N VAL A 63 -32.42 -3.66 4.97
CA VAL A 63 -33.87 -3.53 4.97
C VAL A 63 -34.35 -3.58 6.42
N ALA A 64 -35.22 -2.65 6.79
CA ALA A 64 -35.93 -2.62 8.07
C ALA A 64 -37.41 -2.93 7.81
N ASP A 65 -37.95 -3.87 8.59
CA ASP A 65 -39.31 -4.38 8.39
C ASP A 65 -40.39 -3.39 8.87
N ASP A 66 -40.03 -2.52 9.82
CA ASP A 66 -40.93 -1.53 10.40
C ASP A 66 -40.25 -0.20 10.73
N THR A 67 -41.07 0.77 11.12
CA THR A 67 -40.60 2.13 11.42
C THR A 67 -39.78 2.18 12.71
N THR A 68 -39.95 1.21 13.63
CA THR A 68 -39.21 1.12 14.89
C THR A 68 -37.77 0.71 14.63
N ALA A 69 -37.56 -0.32 13.80
CA ALA A 69 -36.25 -0.78 13.37
C ALA A 69 -35.49 0.31 12.59
N LEU A 70 -36.18 1.00 11.68
CA LEU A 70 -35.56 2.11 10.95
C LEU A 70 -35.16 3.26 11.88
N LYS A 71 -36.03 3.66 12.81
CA LYS A 71 -35.70 4.70 13.79
C LYS A 71 -34.53 4.31 14.67
N ALA A 72 -34.48 3.07 15.14
CA ALA A 72 -33.34 2.59 15.94
C ALA A 72 -32.00 2.74 15.20
N ILE A 73 -31.97 2.49 13.88
CA ILE A 73 -30.77 2.66 13.05
C ILE A 73 -30.38 4.15 12.92
N ILE A 74 -31.36 5.01 12.68
CA ILE A 74 -31.14 6.46 12.54
C ILE A 74 -30.71 7.08 13.88
N ASP A 75 -31.39 6.72 14.97
CA ASP A 75 -31.12 7.21 16.33
C ASP A 75 -29.76 6.73 16.86
N ALA A 76 -29.33 5.52 16.47
CA ALA A 76 -27.98 5.01 16.72
C ALA A 76 -26.91 5.65 15.84
N ASN A 77 -27.29 6.58 14.94
CA ASN A 77 -26.42 7.20 13.97
C ASN A 77 -25.67 6.16 13.11
N ALA A 78 -26.31 5.03 12.85
CA ALA A 78 -25.75 3.90 12.12
C ALA A 78 -26.07 3.96 10.62
N GLY A 79 -27.07 4.74 10.21
CA GLY A 79 -27.43 4.89 8.80
C GLY A 79 -28.56 5.87 8.53
N ILE A 80 -28.86 6.04 7.24
CA ILE A 80 -29.93 6.88 6.72
C ILE A 80 -30.88 6.07 5.83
N GLU A 81 -32.15 6.46 5.82
CA GLU A 81 -33.14 5.88 4.91
C GLU A 81 -32.81 6.25 3.45
N ILE A 82 -32.97 5.27 2.56
CA ILE A 82 -32.82 5.43 1.10
C ILE A 82 -34.04 4.86 0.38
N THR A 83 -34.17 5.18 -0.90
CA THR A 83 -35.22 4.61 -1.74
C THR A 83 -34.91 3.18 -2.14
N LYS A 84 -35.95 2.40 -2.51
CA LYS A 84 -35.77 1.06 -3.11
C LYS A 84 -34.87 1.10 -4.35
N VAL A 85 -34.97 2.16 -5.15
CA VAL A 85 -34.16 2.33 -6.37
C VAL A 85 -32.69 2.47 -6.01
N GLU A 86 -32.35 3.31 -5.04
CA GLU A 86 -30.97 3.44 -4.55
C GLU A 86 -30.47 2.12 -3.96
N TYR A 87 -31.29 1.42 -3.17
CA TYR A 87 -30.92 0.12 -2.60
C TYR A 87 -30.58 -0.91 -3.68
N LEU A 88 -31.42 -1.00 -4.72
CA LEU A 88 -31.17 -1.90 -5.85
C LEU A 88 -29.94 -1.49 -6.64
N GLN A 89 -29.69 -0.19 -6.85
CA GLN A 89 -28.46 0.28 -7.47
C GLN A 89 -27.20 -0.07 -6.66
N PHE A 90 -27.30 -0.10 -5.33
CA PHE A 90 -26.22 -0.57 -4.45
C PHE A 90 -26.04 -2.10 -4.53
N GLN A 91 -27.11 -2.86 -4.72
CA GLN A 91 -27.08 -4.32 -4.91
C GLN A 91 -26.56 -4.72 -6.30
N GLU A 92 -26.86 -3.90 -7.32
CA GLU A 92 -26.49 -4.11 -8.71
C GLU A 92 -25.10 -3.55 -9.06
N LYS A 93 -24.46 -2.82 -8.14
CA LYS A 93 -23.03 -2.53 -8.28
C LYS A 93 -22.34 -3.90 -8.39
N PRO A 94 -21.79 -4.26 -9.56
CA PRO A 94 -21.14 -5.54 -9.71
C PRO A 94 -20.04 -5.58 -8.65
N GLU A 95 -19.95 -6.68 -7.92
CA GLU A 95 -18.77 -7.02 -7.16
C GLU A 95 -17.64 -7.07 -8.18
N LYS A 96 -16.96 -5.92 -8.35
CA LYS A 96 -15.89 -5.78 -9.33
C LYS A 96 -14.88 -6.85 -8.95
N GLU A 97 -14.55 -7.72 -9.90
CA GLU A 97 -13.56 -8.77 -9.69
C GLU A 97 -12.33 -8.18 -9.01
N ALA A 98 -11.78 -8.92 -8.05
CA ALA A 98 -10.62 -8.48 -7.31
C ALA A 98 -9.52 -8.11 -8.32
N PRO A 99 -9.01 -6.87 -8.27
CA PRO A 99 -8.02 -6.42 -9.24
C PRO A 99 -6.74 -7.25 -9.11
N ASP A 100 -6.20 -7.68 -10.25
CA ASP A 100 -4.90 -8.34 -10.30
C ASP A 100 -3.78 -7.32 -10.02
N ILE A 101 -3.06 -7.53 -8.92
CA ILE A 101 -1.94 -6.68 -8.50
C ILE A 101 -0.83 -6.62 -9.55
N GLU A 102 -0.60 -7.70 -10.31
CA GLU A 102 0.48 -7.79 -11.30
C GLU A 102 0.18 -6.94 -12.55
N SER A 103 -1.08 -6.58 -12.77
CA SER A 103 -1.52 -5.69 -13.84
C SER A 103 -1.29 -4.20 -13.55
N LEU A 104 -0.90 -3.85 -12.32
CA LEU A 104 -0.79 -2.46 -11.88
C LEU A 104 0.58 -1.84 -12.18
N ASP A 105 0.55 -0.52 -12.44
CA ASP A 105 1.76 0.29 -12.60
C ASP A 105 2.50 0.47 -11.26
N ILE A 106 3.82 0.59 -11.31
CA ILE A 106 4.69 0.78 -10.14
C ILE A 106 4.21 1.93 -9.27
N ARG A 107 3.77 3.05 -9.87
CA ARG A 107 3.30 4.23 -9.14
C ARG A 107 2.01 3.96 -8.37
N ILE A 108 1.14 3.10 -8.92
CA ILE A 108 -0.07 2.68 -8.22
C ILE A 108 0.31 1.81 -7.02
N ILE A 109 1.32 0.95 -7.14
CA ILE A 109 1.80 0.13 -6.01
C ILE A 109 2.39 1.00 -4.91
N THR A 110 3.19 2.02 -5.23
CA THR A 110 3.73 2.95 -4.22
C THR A 110 2.63 3.73 -3.52
N ALA A 111 1.62 4.19 -4.26
CA ALA A 111 0.46 4.87 -3.69
C ALA A 111 -0.37 3.94 -2.77
N LEU A 112 -0.60 2.70 -3.20
CA LEU A 112 -1.31 1.69 -2.40
C LEU A 112 -0.59 1.43 -1.07
N ALA A 113 0.73 1.24 -1.10
CA ALA A 113 1.54 1.01 0.10
C ALA A 113 1.44 2.18 1.07
N ASN A 114 1.54 3.42 0.58
CA ASN A 114 1.48 4.62 1.41
C ASN A 114 0.09 4.90 1.98
N MET A 115 -0.98 4.64 1.21
CA MET A 115 -2.34 4.95 1.62
C MET A 115 -2.97 3.86 2.51
N PHE A 116 -2.60 2.59 2.29
CA PHE A 116 -3.29 1.44 2.89
C PHE A 116 -2.35 0.47 3.62
N GLY A 117 -1.03 0.59 3.46
CA GLY A 117 -0.07 -0.26 4.16
C GLY A 117 -0.33 -1.74 3.92
N GLU A 118 -0.41 -2.52 5.01
CA GLU A 118 -0.64 -3.97 4.96
C GLU A 118 -2.02 -4.35 4.41
N ASP A 119 -3.03 -3.47 4.54
CA ASP A 119 -4.37 -3.72 4.02
C ASP A 119 -4.39 -3.82 2.48
N ALA A 120 -3.38 -3.27 1.80
CA ALA A 120 -3.23 -3.39 0.35
C ALA A 120 -2.87 -4.81 -0.11
N ARG A 121 -2.46 -5.72 0.79
CA ARG A 121 -2.21 -7.14 0.46
C ARG A 121 -3.49 -7.86 0.03
N ASN A 122 -4.64 -7.42 0.55
CA ASN A 122 -5.97 -7.90 0.17
C ASN A 122 -6.66 -6.86 -0.71
N LEU A 123 -6.16 -6.73 -1.94
CA LEU A 123 -6.48 -5.62 -2.82
C LEU A 123 -7.97 -5.55 -3.19
N THR A 124 -8.60 -4.40 -2.96
CA THR A 124 -9.99 -4.14 -3.38
C THR A 124 -10.06 -3.20 -4.59
N PRO A 125 -11.13 -3.29 -5.40
CA PRO A 125 -11.37 -2.35 -6.49
C PRO A 125 -11.36 -0.88 -6.05
N GLU A 126 -11.92 -0.59 -4.87
CA GLU A 126 -11.99 0.75 -4.29
C GLU A 126 -10.62 1.29 -3.89
N GLN A 127 -9.74 0.44 -3.35
CA GLN A 127 -8.37 0.83 -3.02
C GLN A 127 -7.60 1.22 -4.29
N VAL A 128 -7.73 0.43 -5.36
CA VAL A 128 -7.10 0.73 -6.66
C VAL A 128 -7.64 2.03 -7.26
N GLU A 129 -8.96 2.26 -7.20
CA GLU A 129 -9.57 3.48 -7.68
C GLU A 129 -9.07 4.72 -6.91
N LYS A 130 -8.98 4.61 -5.58
CA LYS A 130 -8.42 5.66 -4.72
C LYS A 130 -6.94 5.93 -5.02
N ALA A 131 -6.13 4.89 -5.21
CA ALA A 131 -4.71 5.04 -5.55
C ALA A 131 -4.52 5.68 -6.93
N ARG A 132 -5.33 5.32 -7.94
CA ARG A 132 -5.32 5.98 -9.27
C ARG A 132 -5.75 7.44 -9.19
N ALA A 133 -6.77 7.74 -8.40
CA ALA A 133 -7.20 9.12 -8.18
C ALA A 133 -6.13 9.95 -7.48
N TYR A 134 -5.42 9.35 -6.51
CA TYR A 134 -4.30 9.95 -5.81
C TYR A 134 -3.13 10.26 -6.74
N GLU A 135 -2.70 9.30 -7.57
CA GLU A 135 -1.59 9.49 -8.53
C GLU A 135 -1.91 10.55 -9.60
N ASN A 136 -3.16 10.66 -10.03
CA ASN A 136 -3.61 11.69 -10.98
C ASN A 136 -3.89 13.05 -10.31
N GLY A 137 -3.82 13.13 -8.98
CA GLY A 137 -4.11 14.32 -8.21
C GLY A 137 -2.92 15.27 -8.10
N ASN A 138 -3.20 16.53 -7.76
CA ASN A 138 -2.17 17.56 -7.54
C ASN A 138 -1.55 17.54 -6.14
N LYS A 139 -1.97 16.61 -5.27
CA LYS A 139 -1.53 16.51 -3.87
C LYS A 139 -0.86 15.17 -3.62
N ARG A 140 0.32 14.98 -4.22
CA ARG A 140 1.20 13.85 -3.89
C ARG A 140 2.05 14.23 -2.69
N ASP A 141 2.20 13.30 -1.75
CA ASP A 141 3.06 13.48 -0.60
C ASP A 141 4.52 13.17 -0.96
N GLN A 142 5.41 13.74 -0.15
CA GLN A 142 6.86 13.57 -0.31
C GLN A 142 7.30 12.10 -0.23
N PHE A 143 6.54 11.25 0.44
CA PHE A 143 6.88 9.84 0.64
C PHE A 143 6.71 9.07 -0.67
N THR A 144 5.54 9.20 -1.28
CA THR A 144 5.20 8.56 -2.55
C THR A 144 6.10 9.05 -3.68
N ASP A 145 6.37 10.37 -3.74
CA ASP A 145 7.27 10.94 -4.74
C ASP A 145 8.72 10.45 -4.58
N ALA A 146 9.24 10.40 -3.35
CA ALA A 146 10.59 9.89 -3.10
C ALA A 146 10.71 8.38 -3.38
N LEU A 147 9.68 7.57 -3.07
CA LEU A 147 9.63 6.16 -3.47
C LEU A 147 9.62 6.02 -5.00
N ASN A 148 8.77 6.79 -5.69
CA ASN A 148 8.71 6.77 -7.14
C ASN A 148 10.07 7.10 -7.77
N LEU A 149 10.75 8.14 -7.28
CA LEU A 149 12.09 8.52 -7.75
C LEU A 149 13.15 7.44 -7.46
N ALA A 150 13.08 6.77 -6.31
CA ALA A 150 14.03 5.71 -5.97
C ALA A 150 13.83 4.46 -6.83
N LEU A 151 12.57 4.07 -7.08
CA LEU A 151 12.21 2.75 -7.58
C LEU A 151 11.93 2.69 -9.09
N ILE A 152 11.47 3.77 -9.72
CA ILE A 152 11.00 3.73 -11.12
C ILE A 152 12.09 3.32 -12.12
N ASP A 153 13.36 3.62 -11.81
CA ASP A 153 14.52 3.28 -12.65
C ASP A 153 15.34 2.10 -12.12
N CYS A 154 14.94 1.50 -10.99
CA CYS A 154 15.63 0.34 -10.45
C CYS A 154 15.32 -0.91 -11.30
N LYS A 155 16.35 -1.49 -11.93
CA LYS A 155 16.21 -2.69 -12.77
C LYS A 155 15.65 -3.88 -11.99
N ALA A 156 16.08 -4.06 -10.73
CA ALA A 156 15.58 -5.13 -9.88
C ALA A 156 14.07 -5.00 -9.64
N VAL A 157 13.59 -3.77 -9.41
CA VAL A 157 12.16 -3.46 -9.22
C VAL A 157 11.34 -3.71 -10.50
N LYS A 158 11.90 -3.41 -11.68
CA LYS A 158 11.20 -3.66 -12.95
C LYS A 158 10.95 -5.14 -13.23
N ASN A 159 11.83 -6.01 -12.71
CA ASN A 159 11.82 -7.45 -12.96
C ASN A 159 11.21 -8.28 -11.81
N THR A 160 10.74 -7.62 -10.75
CA THR A 160 10.08 -8.30 -9.61
C THR A 160 8.56 -8.25 -9.75
N THR A 161 7.88 -9.20 -9.10
CA THR A 161 6.41 -9.22 -9.01
C THR A 161 5.90 -8.00 -8.24
N ARG A 162 4.73 -7.49 -8.60
CA ARG A 162 4.08 -6.37 -7.93
C ARG A 162 3.72 -6.67 -6.49
N ALA A 163 3.42 -7.92 -6.14
CA ALA A 163 3.25 -8.33 -4.75
C ALA A 163 4.52 -8.09 -3.90
N VAL A 164 5.69 -8.51 -4.39
CA VAL A 164 6.98 -8.27 -3.70
C VAL A 164 7.31 -6.78 -3.63
N LEU A 165 6.99 -6.02 -4.69
CA LEU A 165 7.17 -4.57 -4.70
C LEU A 165 6.29 -3.89 -3.64
N LEU A 166 5.05 -4.35 -3.46
CA LEU A 166 4.15 -3.84 -2.43
C LEU A 166 4.76 -4.05 -1.03
N ASP A 167 5.21 -5.27 -0.73
CA ASP A 167 5.85 -5.57 0.56
C ASP A 167 7.11 -4.72 0.79
N LEU A 168 7.95 -4.56 -0.23
CA LEU A 168 9.11 -3.66 -0.18
C LEU A 168 8.70 -2.23 0.19
N CYS A 169 7.71 -1.67 -0.51
CA CYS A 169 7.24 -0.31 -0.27
C CYS A 169 6.72 -0.15 1.16
N ILE A 170 5.96 -1.12 1.67
CA ILE A 170 5.46 -1.13 3.06
C ILE A 170 6.65 -1.08 4.03
N VAL A 171 7.63 -1.96 3.90
CA VAL A 171 8.82 -1.99 4.78
C VAL A 171 9.58 -0.65 4.73
N MET A 172 9.80 -0.10 3.53
CA MET A 172 10.49 1.18 3.38
C MET A 172 9.75 2.36 4.01
N LEU A 173 8.41 2.34 4.01
CA LEU A 173 7.57 3.36 4.64
C LEU A 173 7.54 3.19 6.16
N THR A 174 7.45 1.97 6.67
CA THR A 174 7.52 1.67 8.10
C THR A 174 8.85 2.14 8.70
N HIS A 175 9.94 1.99 7.97
CA HIS A 175 11.29 2.39 8.37
C HIS A 175 11.78 3.64 7.63
N TRP A 176 10.87 4.58 7.34
CA TRP A 176 11.18 5.73 6.50
C TRP A 176 12.38 6.55 6.98
N SER A 177 12.48 6.76 8.30
CA SER A 177 13.53 7.58 8.94
C SER A 177 14.90 6.92 8.98
N ALA A 178 14.98 5.64 8.63
CA ALA A 178 16.24 4.91 8.55
C ALA A 178 16.96 5.11 7.21
N MET A 179 16.34 5.75 6.22
CA MET A 179 16.97 6.09 4.95
C MET A 179 16.72 7.56 4.69
N ASP A 180 17.76 8.38 4.65
CA ASP A 180 17.61 9.82 4.46
C ASP A 180 17.67 10.20 2.96
N THR A 181 18.34 9.37 2.15
CA THR A 181 18.61 9.66 0.74
C THR A 181 17.89 8.72 -0.24
N ILE A 182 17.78 9.17 -1.50
CA ILE A 182 17.22 8.35 -2.60
C ILE A 182 18.12 7.13 -2.89
N ASP A 183 19.43 7.29 -2.75
CA ASP A 183 20.39 6.22 -3.05
C ASP A 183 20.34 5.11 -2.00
N GLU A 184 20.21 5.44 -0.70
CA GLU A 184 20.00 4.44 0.36
C GLU A 184 18.70 3.65 0.14
N ARG A 185 17.63 4.35 -0.26
CA ARG A 185 16.34 3.73 -0.61
C ARG A 185 16.47 2.75 -1.77
N ARG A 186 17.23 3.12 -2.80
CA ARG A 186 17.48 2.26 -3.96
C ARG A 186 18.36 1.06 -3.58
N ALA A 187 19.40 1.28 -2.78
CA ALA A 187 20.29 0.21 -2.31
C ALA A 187 19.51 -0.82 -1.47
N PHE A 188 18.66 -0.36 -0.56
CA PHE A 188 17.79 -1.24 0.22
C PHE A 188 16.81 -2.02 -0.68
N ALA A 189 16.18 -1.36 -1.65
CA ALA A 189 15.28 -2.03 -2.60
C ALA A 189 15.98 -3.17 -3.37
N GLU A 190 17.21 -2.95 -3.83
CA GLU A 190 17.99 -4.00 -4.49
C GLU A 190 18.33 -5.16 -3.55
N LEU A 191 18.78 -4.85 -2.33
CA LEU A 191 19.09 -5.85 -1.32
C LEU A 191 17.85 -6.70 -0.98
N TYR A 192 16.71 -6.06 -0.76
CA TYR A 192 15.45 -6.72 -0.43
C TYR A 192 15.01 -7.68 -1.55
N ILE A 193 15.09 -7.25 -2.81
CA ILE A 193 14.70 -8.07 -3.96
C ILE A 193 15.65 -9.27 -4.14
N LYS A 194 16.97 -9.05 -4.03
CA LYS A 194 17.99 -10.10 -4.12
C LYS A 194 17.90 -11.11 -2.97
N THR A 195 17.37 -10.68 -1.82
CA THR A 195 17.23 -11.55 -0.65
C THR A 195 16.10 -12.56 -0.86
N PRO A 196 16.35 -13.86 -0.59
CA PRO A 196 15.31 -14.89 -0.66
C PRO A 196 14.11 -14.57 0.24
N TYR A 197 12.91 -14.94 -0.21
CA TYR A 197 11.64 -14.62 0.47
C TYR A 197 11.65 -14.94 1.97
N ASN A 198 12.15 -16.12 2.35
CA ASN A 198 12.22 -16.60 3.73
C ASN A 198 13.17 -15.80 4.65
N LYS A 199 13.99 -14.90 4.10
CA LYS A 199 14.91 -14.04 4.84
C LYS A 199 14.52 -12.56 4.79
N ARG A 200 13.47 -12.20 4.05
CA ARG A 200 13.05 -10.79 3.88
C ARG A 200 12.38 -10.20 5.11
N ALA A 201 11.78 -11.04 5.96
CA ALA A 201 11.13 -10.58 7.19
C ALA A 201 12.14 -9.97 8.18
N ASP A 202 13.39 -10.43 8.14
CA ASP A 202 14.47 -9.95 9.01
C ASP A 202 15.19 -8.71 8.43
N LEU A 203 14.86 -8.31 7.20
CA LEU A 203 15.47 -7.15 6.56
C LEU A 203 14.77 -5.86 6.96
N ILE A 204 15.45 -5.11 7.82
CA ILE A 204 15.03 -3.79 8.25
C ILE A 204 16.06 -2.77 7.75
N PRO A 205 15.63 -1.66 7.11
CA PRO A 205 16.53 -0.56 6.77
C PRO A 205 17.23 -0.03 8.02
N GLN A 206 18.55 0.15 7.95
CA GLN A 206 19.34 0.74 9.03
C GLN A 206 19.83 2.12 8.61
N LYS A 207 19.72 3.08 9.54
CA LYS A 207 20.28 4.41 9.36
C LYS A 207 21.80 4.30 9.36
N ALA A 208 22.44 4.76 8.29
CA ALA A 208 23.88 4.95 8.32
C ALA A 208 24.19 6.02 9.38
N GLU A 209 24.74 5.60 10.52
CA GLU A 209 25.42 6.55 11.40
C GLU A 209 26.61 7.15 10.63
N PRO A 210 26.93 8.44 10.81
CA PRO A 210 28.05 9.07 10.14
C PRO A 210 29.32 8.26 10.42
N GLU A 211 29.98 7.82 9.34
CA GLU A 211 31.15 6.93 9.35
C GLU A 211 32.08 7.18 10.55
N ALA A 212 31.95 6.36 11.59
CA ALA A 212 33.11 5.91 12.32
C ALA A 212 33.68 4.74 11.49
N THR A 213 34.91 4.95 11.02
CA THR A 213 35.90 3.99 10.51
C THR A 213 35.43 2.53 10.38
N PRO A 214 35.55 1.89 9.20
CA PRO A 214 34.95 0.57 8.97
C PRO A 214 35.58 -0.51 9.87
N GLU A 215 34.82 -0.98 10.84
CA GLU A 215 34.97 -2.31 11.45
C GLU A 215 34.16 -3.31 10.62
N PRO A 216 34.76 -4.41 10.11
CA PRO A 216 34.03 -5.42 9.36
C PRO A 216 33.61 -6.57 10.27
N GLU A 217 32.30 -6.79 10.40
CA GLU A 217 31.71 -8.03 10.91
C GLU A 217 30.33 -8.20 10.23
N THR A 218 29.80 -9.35 9.83
CA THR A 218 30.26 -10.70 9.50
C THR A 218 29.06 -11.34 8.77
N THR A 219 29.25 -12.07 7.68
CA THR A 219 28.32 -13.16 7.30
C THR A 219 29.01 -14.13 6.35
N GLU A 220 29.43 -15.26 6.93
CA GLU A 220 29.89 -16.48 6.26
C GLU A 220 28.68 -17.28 5.68
N PRO A 221 28.87 -18.23 4.73
CA PRO A 221 29.97 -19.20 4.71
C PRO A 221 30.62 -19.43 3.34
N GLU A 222 31.93 -19.18 3.26
CA GLU A 222 32.86 -20.11 2.62
C GLU A 222 33.99 -20.32 3.62
N GLN A 223 34.00 -21.51 4.25
CA GLN A 223 35.00 -21.90 5.24
C GLN A 223 36.41 -21.65 4.65
N ASP A 224 37.27 -21.04 5.48
CA ASP A 224 38.73 -20.88 5.31
C ASP A 224 39.29 -19.66 4.54
N THR A 225 38.54 -18.60 4.24
CA THR A 225 39.14 -17.37 3.66
C THR A 225 39.44 -16.28 4.69
N ALA A 226 38.53 -16.03 5.64
CA ALA A 226 38.71 -15.03 6.70
C ALA A 226 39.80 -15.43 7.70
N ALA A 227 39.81 -16.69 8.14
CA ALA A 227 40.85 -17.24 8.99
C ALA A 227 42.23 -17.16 8.33
N LEU A 228 42.28 -17.38 7.02
CA LEU A 228 43.50 -17.41 6.23
C LEU A 228 44.04 -15.99 5.95
N PHE A 229 43.14 -15.01 5.80
CA PHE A 229 43.52 -13.60 5.78
C PHE A 229 44.11 -13.14 7.12
N GLU A 230 43.50 -13.52 8.25
CA GLU A 230 44.03 -13.18 9.59
C GLU A 230 45.34 -13.91 9.89
N GLN A 231 45.51 -15.14 9.42
CA GLN A 231 46.78 -15.86 9.48
C GLN A 231 47.86 -15.13 8.65
N ALA A 232 47.56 -14.77 7.40
CA ALA A 232 48.47 -14.00 6.55
C ALA A 232 48.83 -12.66 7.19
N ARG A 233 47.85 -11.98 7.79
CA ARG A 233 48.03 -10.70 8.49
C ARG A 233 48.98 -10.85 9.67
N THR A 234 48.76 -11.86 10.48
CA THR A 234 49.59 -12.14 11.66
C THR A 234 51.03 -12.45 11.26
N LEU A 235 51.23 -13.24 10.20
CA LEU A 235 52.57 -13.62 9.72
C LEU A 235 53.32 -12.44 9.09
N VAL A 236 52.65 -11.67 8.22
CA VAL A 236 53.22 -10.45 7.63
C VAL A 236 53.54 -9.41 8.72
N MET A 237 52.70 -9.31 9.76
CA MET A 237 52.98 -8.46 10.92
C MET A 237 54.20 -8.95 11.72
N LYS A 238 54.35 -10.27 11.90
CA LYS A 238 55.55 -10.86 12.54
C LYS A 238 56.82 -10.62 11.73
N LEU A 239 56.78 -10.75 10.41
CA LEU A 239 57.93 -10.46 9.55
C LEU A 239 58.35 -8.98 9.63
N THR A 240 57.38 -8.07 9.57
CA THR A 240 57.65 -6.62 9.63
C THR A 240 58.13 -6.15 11.01
N THR A 241 57.71 -6.81 12.09
CA THR A 241 58.16 -6.51 13.46
C THR A 241 59.43 -7.27 13.85
N GLY A 242 59.69 -8.42 13.22
CA GLY A 242 60.84 -9.30 13.45
C GLY A 242 62.11 -8.91 12.70
N GLY A 243 62.10 -7.82 11.92
CA GLY A 243 63.26 -7.34 11.17
C GLY A 243 63.30 -7.77 9.70
N TYR A 244 62.40 -8.66 9.27
CA TYR A 244 62.29 -9.18 7.89
C TYR A 244 61.30 -8.36 7.05
N ARG A 245 61.41 -7.03 7.15
CA ARG A 245 60.50 -6.10 6.48
C ARG A 245 60.65 -6.16 4.95
N ASN A 246 61.85 -6.42 4.45
CA ASN A 246 62.12 -6.45 3.02
C ASN A 246 61.49 -7.70 2.38
N GLU A 247 61.56 -8.82 3.09
CA GLU A 247 60.98 -10.11 2.73
C GLU A 247 59.45 -10.02 2.71
N ALA A 248 58.85 -9.38 3.72
CA ALA A 248 57.41 -9.10 3.73
C ALA A 248 56.95 -8.25 2.53
N VAL A 249 57.74 -7.23 2.15
CA VAL A 249 57.44 -6.39 0.99
C VAL A 249 57.64 -7.16 -0.32
N GLU A 250 58.66 -8.02 -0.41
CA GLU A 250 58.91 -8.85 -1.59
C GLU A 250 57.80 -9.86 -1.82
N ILE A 251 57.30 -10.51 -0.76
CA ILE A 251 56.16 -11.43 -0.82
C ILE A 251 54.92 -10.70 -1.36
N LEU A 252 54.60 -9.52 -0.84
CA LEU A 252 53.45 -8.74 -1.32
C LEU A 252 53.64 -8.27 -2.77
N ASN A 253 54.85 -7.87 -3.14
CA ASN A 253 55.17 -7.40 -4.50
C ASN A 253 55.09 -8.53 -5.55
N LYS A 254 55.36 -9.79 -5.17
CA LYS A 254 55.15 -10.96 -6.05
C LYS A 254 53.69 -11.11 -6.49
N PHE A 255 52.74 -10.64 -5.69
CA PHE A 255 51.31 -10.61 -6.00
C PHE A 255 50.83 -9.23 -6.50
N GLY A 256 51.75 -8.32 -6.83
CA GLY A 256 51.44 -6.98 -7.31
C GLY A 256 50.79 -6.07 -6.25
N ALA A 257 50.91 -6.43 -4.97
CA ALA A 257 50.27 -5.73 -3.86
C ALA A 257 51.30 -4.95 -3.02
N GLN A 258 50.91 -3.80 -2.50
CA GLN A 258 51.70 -3.07 -1.50
C GLN A 258 51.25 -3.36 -0.07
N LYS A 259 50.05 -3.92 0.10
CA LYS A 259 49.43 -4.25 1.39
C LYS A 259 48.70 -5.58 1.26
N LEU A 260 48.60 -6.33 2.36
CA LEU A 260 47.88 -7.61 2.38
C LEU A 260 46.42 -7.48 1.92
N GLY A 261 45.73 -6.38 2.23
CA GLY A 261 44.35 -6.13 1.79
C GLY A 261 44.20 -5.85 0.28
N GLN A 262 45.29 -5.77 -0.48
CA GLN A 262 45.29 -5.66 -1.94
C GLN A 262 45.59 -7.00 -2.63
N VAL A 263 45.92 -8.05 -1.85
CA VAL A 263 46.14 -9.38 -2.38
C VAL A 263 44.78 -10.02 -2.66
N PRO A 264 44.53 -10.52 -3.88
CA PRO A 264 43.30 -11.26 -4.19
C PRO A 264 43.14 -12.47 -3.27
N GLN A 265 41.90 -12.78 -2.89
CA GLN A 265 41.58 -13.80 -1.89
C GLN A 265 42.10 -15.19 -2.29
N GLU A 266 42.09 -15.48 -3.59
CA GLU A 266 42.62 -16.71 -4.20
C GLU A 266 44.13 -16.91 -3.98
N ASN A 267 44.88 -15.83 -3.69
CA ASN A 267 46.34 -15.87 -3.51
C ASN A 267 46.75 -15.79 -2.03
N LEU A 268 45.81 -15.70 -1.09
CA LEU A 268 46.13 -15.58 0.34
C LEU A 268 46.81 -16.85 0.88
N ALA A 269 46.45 -18.04 0.38
CA ALA A 269 47.08 -19.30 0.73
C ALA A 269 48.58 -19.31 0.41
N ASP A 270 48.95 -18.78 -0.76
CA ASP A 270 50.35 -18.68 -1.18
C ASP A 270 51.11 -17.62 -0.37
N VAL A 271 50.45 -16.53 0.04
CA VAL A 271 51.05 -15.52 0.93
C VAL A 271 51.32 -16.10 2.32
N VAL A 272 50.39 -16.87 2.90
CA VAL A 272 50.60 -17.56 4.19
C VAL A 272 51.82 -18.47 4.10
N MET A 273 51.86 -19.34 3.09
CA MET A 273 52.96 -20.29 2.89
C MET A 273 54.32 -19.60 2.73
N LEU A 274 54.40 -18.55 1.91
CA LEU A 274 55.64 -17.79 1.71
C LEU A 274 56.07 -17.02 2.97
N ALA A 275 55.11 -16.51 3.75
CA ALA A 275 55.40 -15.79 4.99
C ALA A 275 55.86 -16.75 6.10
N GLU A 276 55.29 -17.96 6.19
CA GLU A 276 55.77 -19.01 7.10
C GLU A 276 57.17 -19.48 6.72
N GLN A 277 57.45 -19.65 5.43
CA GLN A 277 58.79 -20.00 4.95
C GLN A 277 59.83 -18.93 5.29
N ALA A 278 59.53 -17.65 5.04
CA ALA A 278 60.43 -16.55 5.37
C ALA A 278 60.68 -16.42 6.89
N LEU A 279 59.71 -16.77 7.74
CA LEU A 279 59.88 -16.83 9.20
C LEU A 279 60.69 -18.05 9.67
N ALA A 280 60.72 -19.13 8.89
CA ALA A 280 61.47 -20.34 9.21
C ALA A 280 62.94 -20.28 8.72
N GLU A 281 63.21 -19.50 7.66
CA GLU A 281 64.54 -19.28 7.10
C GLU A 281 65.28 -18.07 7.71
N GLY A 282 64.55 -17.19 8.41
CA GLY A 282 65.07 -16.03 9.12
C GLY A 282 65.61 -16.35 10.50
#